data_AF-A0A1L9U418-F1
#
_entry.id   AF-A0A1L9U418-F1
#
_cell.length_a   1.000
_cell.length_b   1.000
_cell.length_c   1.000
_cell.angle_alpha   90.00
_cell.angle_beta   90.00
_cell.angle_gamma   90.00
#
_symmetry.space_group_name_H-M   'P 1'
#
loop_
_entity.id
_entity.type
_entity.pdbx_description
1 polymer ?
#
loop_
_entity_poly.entity_id
_entity_poly.type
_entity_poly.pdbx_seq_one_letter_code
_entity_poly.pdbx_strand_id
1 'polypeptide(L)' 'MPSTDSESLASGHNKQYYPEEEFLLIQLKQSGMSWYQIEDSYNRVVPQDRQRTATALENKWRQLCRDGLVLWSANLDS' A
#
# COMPACT_ATOMS: atom_id res chain seq x y z
N MET A 1 31.95 28.63 -8.20
CA MET A 1 32.08 27.25 -7.71
C MET A 1 31.87 27.30 -6.21
N PRO A 2 30.75 26.78 -5.68
CA PRO A 2 30.57 25.33 -5.45
C PRO A 2 29.25 24.81 -6.06
N SER A 3 29.29 23.65 -6.71
CA SER A 3 28.97 22.30 -6.21
C SER A 3 27.47 21.99 -6.30
N THR A 4 27.15 21.29 -7.38
CA THR A 4 25.93 20.53 -7.64
C THR A 4 25.60 19.62 -6.47
N ASP A 5 24.58 19.99 -5.68
CA ASP A 5 23.84 19.02 -4.91
C ASP A 5 22.65 18.58 -5.76
N SER A 6 22.88 17.49 -6.50
CA SER A 6 21.82 16.71 -7.13
C SER A 6 21.07 15.99 -6.03
N GLU A 7 20.30 16.75 -5.24
CA GLU A 7 19.26 16.22 -4.37
C GLU A 7 18.21 15.63 -5.30
N SER A 8 18.40 14.34 -5.63
CA SER A 8 17.34 13.49 -6.17
C SER A 8 16.32 13.33 -5.05
N LEU A 9 15.58 14.41 -4.77
CA LEU A 9 14.30 14.38 -4.09
C LEU A 9 13.51 13.36 -4.87
N ALA A 10 13.37 12.16 -4.32
CA ALA A 10 12.35 11.23 -4.73
C ALA A 10 11.00 11.94 -4.49
N SER A 11 10.63 12.81 -5.43
CA SER A 11 9.35 13.49 -5.54
C SER A 11 8.29 12.47 -6.00
N GLY A 12 8.40 11.24 -5.52
CA GLY A 12 7.30 10.32 -5.45
C GLY A 12 6.45 10.81 -4.28
N HIS A 13 5.57 11.78 -4.55
CA HIS A 13 4.44 12.08 -3.68
C HIS A 13 3.87 10.75 -3.20
N ASN A 14 4.11 10.38 -1.94
CA ASN A 14 3.42 9.27 -1.31
C ASN A 14 1.97 9.73 -1.18
N LYS A 15 1.19 9.55 -2.26
CA LYS A 15 -0.21 9.93 -2.31
C LYS A 15 -0.88 9.21 -1.15
N GLN A 16 -1.35 10.00 -0.18
CA GLN A 16 -2.00 9.50 1.01
C GLN A 16 -3.17 8.61 0.61
N TYR A 17 -3.29 7.46 1.27
CA TYR A 17 -4.45 6.60 1.14
C TYR A 17 -5.61 7.23 1.91
N TYR A 18 -6.79 7.25 1.32
CA TYR A 18 -8.00 7.61 2.03
C TYR A 18 -8.47 6.43 2.91
N PRO A 19 -9.24 6.70 3.98
CA PRO A 19 -9.74 5.64 4.85
C PRO A 19 -10.49 4.52 4.10
N GLU A 20 -11.26 4.87 3.06
CA GLU A 20 -12.02 3.91 2.25
C GLU A 20 -11.10 2.98 1.44
N GLU A 21 -9.96 3.50 0.99
CA GLU A 21 -8.96 2.74 0.27
C GLU A 21 -8.19 1.79 1.18
N GLU A 22 -7.85 2.25 2.38
CA GLU A 22 -7.24 1.40 3.40
C GLU A 22 -8.19 0.25 3.77
N PHE A 23 -9.48 0.57 3.96
CA PHE A 23 -10.51 -0.43 4.21
C PHE A 23 -10.64 -1.43 3.05
N LEU A 24 -10.65 -0.97 1.80
CA LEU A 24 -10.68 -1.83 0.62
C LEU A 24 -9.48 -2.78 0.59
N LEU A 25 -8.27 -2.26 0.81
CA LEU A 25 -7.06 -3.07 0.89
C LEU A 25 -7.16 -4.13 1.99
N ILE A 26 -7.72 -3.77 3.15
CA ILE A 26 -7.91 -4.70 4.26
C ILE A 26 -8.88 -5.82 3.90
N GLN A 27 -10.04 -5.50 3.32
CA GLN A 27 -11.03 -6.48 2.89
C GLN A 27 -10.45 -7.46 1.85
N LEU A 28 -9.75 -6.93 0.85
CA LEU A 28 -9.12 -7.74 -0.19
C LEU A 28 -8.04 -8.66 0.39
N LYS A 29 -7.24 -8.17 1.35
CA LYS A 29 -6.18 -8.98 1.97
C LYS A 29 -6.73 -10.06 2.90
N GLN A 30 -7.78 -9.75 3.67
CA GLN A 30 -8.49 -10.72 4.52
C GLN A 30 -9.19 -11.81 3.71
N SER A 31 -9.54 -11.53 2.44
CA SER A 31 -10.09 -12.53 1.51
C SER A 31 -9.07 -13.57 1.02
N GLY A 32 -7.80 -13.48 1.46
CA GLY A 32 -6.76 -14.46 1.10
C GLY A 32 -6.17 -14.28 -0.30
N MET A 33 -6.44 -13.16 -0.96
CA MET A 33 -5.95 -12.88 -2.31
C MET A 33 -4.43 -12.64 -2.34
N SER A 34 -3.81 -12.98 -3.48
CA SER A 34 -2.41 -12.61 -3.77
C SER A 34 -2.27 -11.13 -4.10
N TRP A 35 -1.09 -10.54 -3.92
CA TRP A 35 -0.89 -9.10 -4.17
C TRP A 35 -1.25 -8.65 -5.59
N TYR A 36 -1.02 -9.48 -6.61
CA TYR A 36 -1.43 -9.19 -7.99
C TYR A 36 -2.95 -9.20 -8.18
N GLN A 37 -3.66 -10.12 -7.51
CA GLN A 37 -5.13 -10.15 -7.53
C GLN A 37 -5.73 -8.96 -6.76
N ILE A 38 -5.08 -8.58 -5.65
CA ILE A 38 -5.46 -7.39 -4.87
C ILE A 38 -5.25 -6.14 -5.72
N GLU A 39 -4.14 -6.00 -6.43
CA GLU A 39 -3.89 -4.90 -7.36
C GLU A 39 -4.99 -4.77 -8.41
N ASP A 40 -5.31 -5.85 -9.13
CA ASP A 40 -6.36 -5.84 -10.15
C ASP A 40 -7.73 -5.47 -9.55
N SER A 41 -8.09 -6.08 -8.41
CA SER A 41 -9.37 -5.83 -7.74
C SER A 41 -9.47 -4.40 -7.19
N TYR A 42 -8.39 -3.88 -6.60
CA TYR A 42 -8.30 -2.54 -6.05
C TYR A 42 -8.40 -1.48 -7.16
N ASN A 43 -7.61 -1.65 -8.23
CA ASN A 43 -7.51 -0.69 -9.34
C ASN A 43 -8.79 -0.60 -10.20
N ARG A 44 -9.67 -1.61 -10.12
CA ARG A 44 -11.02 -1.57 -10.73
C ARG A 44 -12.00 -0.68 -9.96
N VAL A 45 -11.79 -0.49 -8.66
CA VAL A 45 -12.70 0.27 -7.79
C VAL A 45 -12.24 1.72 -7.65
N VAL A 46 -10.94 1.95 -7.57
CA VAL A 46 -10.40 3.30 -7.38
C VAL A 46 -10.25 4.08 -8.71
N PRO A 47 -10.31 5.42 -8.67
CA PRO A 47 -10.00 6.27 -9.82
C PRO A 47 -8.59 6.03 -10.37
N GLN A 48 -8.39 6.28 -11.66
CA GLN A 48 -7.13 6.03 -12.36
C GLN A 48 -5.92 6.73 -11.72
N ASP A 49 -6.08 7.94 -11.18
CA ASP A 49 -5.00 8.68 -10.52
C ASP A 49 -4.61 8.09 -9.14
N ARG A 50 -5.45 7.17 -8.63
CA ARG A 50 -5.30 6.50 -7.34
C ARG A 50 -4.94 5.03 -7.45
N GLN A 51 -4.80 4.51 -8.67
CA GLN A 51 -4.32 3.16 -8.88
C GLN A 51 -2.95 2.96 -8.23
N ARG A 52 -2.71 1.73 -7.78
CA ARG A 52 -1.50 1.33 -7.06
C ARG A 52 -0.98 0.03 -7.64
N THR A 53 0.33 -0.15 -7.56
CA THR A 53 0.96 -1.42 -7.89
C THR A 53 0.84 -2.39 -6.72
N ALA A 54 0.92 -3.70 -6.99
CA ALA A 54 0.99 -4.73 -5.95
C ALA A 54 2.00 -4.40 -4.84
N THR A 55 3.21 -3.95 -5.21
CA THR A 55 4.26 -3.57 -4.26
C THR A 55 3.87 -2.38 -3.39
N ALA A 56 3.18 -1.38 -3.95
CA ALA A 56 2.73 -0.21 -3.18
C ALA A 56 1.64 -0.59 -2.16
N LEU A 57 0.73 -1.49 -2.54
CA LEU A 57 -0.31 -2.03 -1.66
C LEU A 57 0.29 -2.92 -0.56
N GLU A 58 1.27 -3.74 -0.89
CA GLU A 58 2.00 -4.56 0.10
C GLU A 58 2.74 -3.68 1.12
N ASN A 59 3.44 -2.65 0.66
CA ASN A 59 4.13 -1.71 1.55
C ASN A 59 3.12 -1.00 2.47
N LYS A 60 1.97 -0.61 1.94
CA LYS A 60 0.89 0.01 2.72
C LYS A 60 0.33 -0.95 3.76
N TRP A 61 0.10 -2.22 3.40
CA TRP A 61 -0.35 -3.24 4.34
C TRP A 61 0.63 -3.43 5.50
N ARG A 62 1.94 -3.55 5.22
CA ARG A 62 2.97 -3.63 6.27
C ARG A 62 2.99 -2.40 7.16
N GLN A 63 2.65 -1.22 6.65
CA GLN A 63 2.49 -0.02 7.46
C GLN A 63 1.25 -0.12 8.36
N LEU A 64 0.08 -0.49 7.82
CA LEU A 64 -1.15 -0.67 8.59
C LEU A 64 -1.01 -1.68 9.73
N CYS A 65 -0.25 -2.76 9.51
CA CYS A 65 0.06 -3.74 10.56
C CYS A 65 0.98 -3.17 11.65
N ARG A 66 1.98 -2.34 11.28
CA ARG A 66 2.86 -1.67 12.26
C ARG A 66 2.12 -0.63 13.08
N ASP A 67 1.18 0.08 12.46
CA ASP A 67 0.36 1.11 13.11
C ASP A 67 -0.75 0.50 14.01
N GLY A 68 -0.87 -0.84 14.06
CA GLY A 68 -1.84 -1.54 14.88
C GLY A 68 -3.29 -1.47 14.38
N LEU A 69 -3.50 -0.90 13.19
CA LEU A 69 -4.82 -0.76 12.56
C LEU A 69 -5.36 -2.09 12.03
N VAL A 70 -4.47 -3.03 11.74
CA VAL A 70 -4.81 -4.39 11.36
C VAL A 70 -4.19 -5.33 12.38
N LEU A 71 -5.03 -6.14 13.03
CA LEU A 71 -4.55 -7.27 13.81
C LEU A 71 -3.77 -8.19 12.88
N TRP A 72 -2.44 -8.12 12.93
CA TRP A 72 -1.58 -9.11 12.33
C TRP A 72 -1.89 -10.42 13.05
N SER A 73 -2.72 -11.26 12.43
CA SER A 73 -2.73 -12.69 12.73
C SER A 73 -1.37 -13.21 12.28
N ALA A 74 -0.34 -12.96 13.10
CA ALA A 74 0.81 -13.84 13.13
C ALA A 74 0.20 -15.21 13.35
N ASN A 75 0.22 -16.04 12.31
CA ASN A 75 0.38 -17.45 12.55
C ASN A 75 1.62 -17.57 13.44
N LEU A 76 1.39 -17.66 14.76
CA LEU A 76 2.20 -18.51 15.61
C LEU A 76 1.98 -19.93 15.08
N ASP A 77 2.63 -20.25 13.96
CA ASP A 77 2.95 -21.63 13.66
C ASP A 77 4.16 -21.99 14.54
N SER A 78 4.07 -23.18 15.14
CA SER A 78 4.67 -23.59 16.43
C SER A 78 6.19 -23.67 16.50
#